data_AF-A0A662HPU1-F1
#
_entry.id   AF-A0A662HPU1-F1
#
_cell.length_a   1.000
_cell.length_b   1.000
_cell.length_c   1.000
_cell.angle_alpha   90.00
_cell.angle_beta   90.00
_cell.angle_gamma   90.00
#
_symmetry.space_group_name_H-M   'P 1'
#
loop_
_entity.id
_entity.type
_entity.pdbx_description
1 polymer ?
#
loop_
_entity_poly.entity_id
_entity_poly.type
_entity_poly.pdbx_seq_one_letter_code
_entity_poly.pdbx_strand_id
1 'polypeptide(L)'
;MSLQAIVLSLISDIDDPAVRADVASTIYFLSDVYRSGALNDEGLRNELREVVNAVISATHPELLPEERQKKVEEFVNQLMRAIKLGALRARVLQRRGIMRFPGT
;
A
#
# COMPACT_ATOMS: atom_id res chain seq x y z
N MET A 1 -11.47 -3.75 -2.13
CA MET A 1 -11.16 -2.65 -3.07
C MET A 1 -9.88 -2.98 -3.83
N SER A 2 -9.67 -2.40 -5.01
CA SER A 2 -8.37 -2.47 -5.68
C SER A 2 -7.33 -1.68 -4.89
N LEU A 3 -6.04 -1.98 -5.08
CA LEU A 3 -4.95 -1.19 -4.46
C LEU A 3 -5.08 0.29 -4.81
N GLN A 4 -5.37 0.59 -6.09
CA GLN A 4 -5.57 1.96 -6.56
C GLN A 4 -6.68 2.70 -5.82
N ALA A 5 -7.84 2.06 -5.61
CA ALA A 5 -8.94 2.71 -4.90
C ALA A 5 -8.60 3.02 -3.44
N ILE A 6 -7.85 2.12 -2.77
CA ILE A 6 -7.43 2.33 -1.38
C ILE A 6 -6.40 3.48 -1.31
N VAL A 7 -5.42 3.50 -2.23
CA VAL A 7 -4.43 4.58 -2.30
C VAL A 7 -5.10 5.93 -2.56
N LEU A 8 -6.04 6.01 -3.52
CA LEU A 8 -6.79 7.24 -3.79
C LEU A 8 -7.60 7.73 -2.58
N SER A 9 -8.20 6.81 -1.81
CA SER A 9 -8.92 7.16 -0.59
C SER A 9 -8.02 7.60 0.56
N LEU A 10 -6.76 7.15 0.59
CA LEU A 10 -5.80 7.57 1.62
C LEU A 10 -5.28 8.99 1.36
N ILE A 11 -5.06 9.33 0.09
CA ILE A 11 -4.44 10.60 -0.31
C ILE A 11 -5.46 11.69 -0.67
N SER A 12 -6.76 11.42 -0.55
CA SER A 12 -7.82 12.36 -0.95
C SER A 12 -7.78 13.67 -0.18
N ASP A 13 -7.37 13.60 1.08
CA ASP A 13 -7.41 14.73 2.02
C ASP A 13 -6.05 15.46 2.09
N ILE A 14 -5.12 15.11 1.21
CA ILE A 14 -3.83 15.80 1.05
C ILE A 14 -3.99 16.88 -0.02
N ASP A 15 -3.83 18.15 0.35
CA ASP A 15 -3.99 19.28 -0.57
C ASP A 15 -2.91 19.34 -1.65
N ASP A 16 -1.64 19.13 -1.27
CA ASP A 16 -0.50 19.24 -2.17
C ASP A 16 -0.44 18.06 -3.16
N PRO A 17 -0.57 18.30 -4.48
CA PRO A 17 -0.46 17.26 -5.50
C PRO A 17 0.88 16.52 -5.51
N ALA A 18 1.98 17.19 -5.18
CA ALA A 18 3.30 16.56 -5.12
C ALA A 18 3.35 15.52 -3.99
N VAL A 19 2.87 15.91 -2.80
CA VAL A 19 2.79 15.00 -1.64
C VAL A 19 1.86 13.81 -1.94
N ARG A 20 0.72 14.03 -2.60
CA ARG A 20 -0.15 12.93 -3.05
C ARG A 20 0.59 11.93 -3.95
N ALA A 21 1.33 12.43 -4.92
CA ALA A 21 2.08 11.62 -5.87
C ALA A 21 3.21 10.84 -5.16
N ASP A 22 3.92 11.47 -4.23
CA ASP A 22 5.00 10.85 -3.47
C ASP A 22 4.47 9.72 -2.58
N VAL A 23 3.42 9.97 -1.78
CA VAL A 23 2.79 8.95 -0.93
C VAL A 23 2.29 7.77 -1.74
N ALA A 24 1.61 8.03 -2.87
CA ALA A 24 1.14 6.97 -3.75
C ALA A 24 2.32 6.14 -4.30
N SER A 25 3.38 6.80 -4.75
CA SER A 25 4.58 6.16 -5.29
C SER A 25 5.27 5.28 -4.24
N THR A 26 5.37 5.74 -3.00
CA THR A 26 5.91 4.94 -1.88
C THR A 26 5.11 3.66 -1.66
N ILE A 27 3.78 3.74 -1.63
CA ILE A 27 2.94 2.54 -1.43
C ILE A 27 3.07 1.55 -2.60
N TYR A 28 3.13 2.05 -3.84
CA TYR A 28 3.36 1.20 -5.01
C TYR A 28 4.75 0.56 -4.99
N PHE A 29 5.78 1.32 -4.61
CA PHE A 29 7.13 0.80 -4.42
C PHE A 29 7.15 -0.35 -3.40
N LEU A 30 6.53 -0.17 -2.23
CA LEU A 30 6.41 -1.23 -1.22
C LEU A 30 5.69 -2.47 -1.77
N SER A 31 4.65 -2.27 -2.61
CA SER A 31 3.97 -3.38 -3.29
C SER A 31 4.91 -4.17 -4.20
N ASP A 32 5.78 -3.49 -4.95
CA ASP A 32 6.71 -4.13 -5.88
C ASP A 32 7.87 -4.82 -5.16
N VAL A 33 8.42 -4.22 -4.10
CA VAL A 33 9.42 -4.85 -3.22
C VAL A 33 8.85 -6.10 -2.55
N TYR A 34 7.59 -6.07 -2.11
CA TYR A 34 6.92 -7.27 -1.59
C TYR A 34 6.74 -8.35 -2.67
N ARG A 35 6.35 -7.96 -3.89
CA ARG A 35 6.16 -8.90 -5.00
C ARG A 35 7.46 -9.57 -5.44
N SER A 36 8.58 -8.85 -5.42
CA SER A 36 9.90 -9.41 -5.71
C SER A 36 10.38 -10.40 -4.66
N GLY A 37 9.78 -10.39 -3.47
CA GLY A 37 10.14 -11.24 -2.34
C GLY A 37 11.23 -10.64 -1.45
N ALA A 38 11.67 -9.40 -1.70
CA ALA A 38 12.63 -8.68 -0.88
C ALA A 38 12.04 -8.18 0.46
N LEU A 39 10.71 -8.14 0.58
CA LEU A 39 9.99 -7.72 1.78
C LEU A 39 8.98 -8.80 2.20
N ASN A 40 8.98 -9.17 3.48
CA ASN A 40 8.04 -10.14 4.04
C ASN A 40 6.74 -9.45 4.55
N ASP A 41 5.80 -10.25 5.05
CA ASP A 41 4.49 -9.76 5.51
C ASP A 41 4.57 -8.77 6.68
N GLU A 42 5.49 -9.02 7.63
CA GLU A 42 5.66 -8.19 8.82
C GLU A 42 6.32 -6.86 8.46
N GLY A 43 7.38 -6.90 7.65
CA GLY A 43 8.05 -5.72 7.12
C GLY A 43 7.09 -4.85 6.32
N LEU A 44 6.33 -5.44 5.39
CA LEU A 44 5.32 -4.70 4.63
C LEU A 44 4.29 -4.03 5.54
N ARG A 45 3.81 -4.74 6.58
CA ARG A 45 2.86 -4.15 7.54
C ARG A 45 3.46 -2.95 8.26
N ASN A 46 4.70 -3.05 8.72
CA ASN A 46 5.36 -1.98 9.46
C ASN A 46 5.58 -0.74 8.58
N GLU A 47 6.12 -0.93 7.38
CA GLU A 47 6.34 0.16 6.40
C GLU A 47 5.02 0.85 6.03
N LEU A 48 3.97 0.06 5.74
CA LEU A 48 2.65 0.63 5.46
C LEU A 48 2.08 1.38 6.65
N ARG A 49 2.28 0.88 7.88
CA ARG A 49 1.81 1.55 9.09
C ARG A 49 2.51 2.90 9.27
N GLU A 50 3.81 2.99 9.03
CA GLU A 50 4.55 4.26 9.11
C GLU A 50 4.01 5.29 8.12
N VAL A 51 3.88 4.90 6.84
CA VAL A 51 3.36 5.78 5.78
C VAL A 51 1.93 6.22 6.07
N VAL A 52 1.04 5.28 6.41
CA VAL A 52 -0.37 5.59 6.70
C VAL A 52 -0.49 6.46 7.94
N ASN A 53 0.27 6.19 9.00
CA ASN A 53 0.24 6.98 10.22
C ASN A 53 0.71 8.43 9.98
N ALA A 54 1.75 8.62 9.15
CA ALA A 54 2.22 9.95 8.76
C ALA A 54 1.12 10.73 8.02
N VAL A 55 0.46 10.09 7.05
CA VAL A 55 -0.65 10.71 6.31
C VAL A 55 -1.80 11.07 7.24
N ILE A 56 -2.33 10.11 8.00
CA ILE A 56 -3.48 10.36 8.88
C ILE A 56 -3.16 11.39 9.96
N SER A 57 -1.95 11.41 10.50
CA SER A 57 -1.55 12.42 11.49
C SER A 57 -1.47 13.82 10.90
N ALA A 58 -1.14 13.94 9.60
CA ALA A 58 -1.08 15.21 8.90
C ALA A 58 -2.46 15.71 8.44
N THR A 59 -3.33 14.82 7.95
CA THR A 59 -4.63 15.19 7.38
C THR A 59 -5.77 15.19 8.40
N HIS A 60 -5.62 14.50 9.52
CA HIS A 60 -6.62 14.42 10.59
C HIS A 60 -6.02 14.68 11.98
N PRO A 61 -5.43 15.86 12.21
CA PRO A 61 -4.81 16.20 13.50
C PRO A 61 -5.80 16.20 14.68
N GLU A 62 -7.10 16.34 14.40
CA GLU A 62 -8.19 16.35 15.36
C GLU A 62 -8.52 14.98 15.96
N LEU A 63 -8.10 13.88 15.33
CA LEU A 63 -8.41 12.54 15.81
C LEU A 63 -7.70 12.22 17.12
N LEU A 64 -8.45 11.63 18.04
CA LEU A 64 -7.89 11.08 19.27
C LEU A 64 -6.92 9.93 18.96
N PRO A 65 -5.95 9.65 19.85
CA PRO A 65 -4.95 8.60 19.61
C PRO A 65 -5.55 7.23 19.25
N GLU A 66 -6.63 6.83 19.92
CA GLU A 66 -7.29 5.55 19.68
C GLU A 66 -8.01 5.49 18.34
N GLU A 67 -8.71 6.57 17.97
CA GLU A 67 -9.42 6.69 16.70
C GLU A 67 -8.44 6.70 15.52
N ARG A 68 -7.33 7.43 15.69
CA ARG A 68 -6.22 7.45 14.73
C ARG A 68 -5.64 6.05 14.55
N GLN A 69 -5.31 5.36 15.64
CA GLN A 69 -4.74 4.01 15.57
C GLN A 69 -5.70 3.06 14.84
N LYS A 70 -7.00 3.12 15.13
CA LYS A 70 -8.01 2.31 14.46
C LYS A 70 -8.05 2.59 12.95
N LYS A 71 -8.09 3.87 12.56
CA LYS A 71 -8.11 4.28 11.15
C LYS A 71 -6.84 3.84 10.41
N VAL A 72 -5.68 3.96 11.05
CA VAL A 72 -4.40 3.47 10.51
C VAL A 72 -4.46 1.96 10.28
N GLU A 73 -4.87 1.17 11.26
CA GLU A 73 -4.95 -0.29 11.12
C GLU A 73 -5.95 -0.72 10.04
N GLU A 74 -7.07 -0.02 9.89
CA GLU A 74 -8.04 -0.29 8.84
C GLU A 74 -7.41 -0.13 7.45
N PHE A 75 -6.72 0.98 7.19
CA PHE A 75 -6.00 1.20 5.92
C PHE A 75 -4.89 0.18 5.70
N VAL A 76 -4.05 -0.07 6.72
CA VAL A 76 -2.95 -1.04 6.62
C VAL A 76 -3.48 -2.43 6.27
N ASN A 77 -4.57 -2.87 6.91
CA ASN A 77 -5.17 -4.18 6.62
C ASN A 77 -5.74 -4.25 5.19
N GLN A 78 -6.37 -3.19 4.71
CA GLN A 78 -6.89 -3.12 3.33
C GLN A 78 -5.75 -3.16 2.30
N LEU A 79 -4.69 -2.37 2.52
CA LEU A 79 -3.50 -2.32 1.65
C LEU A 79 -2.80 -3.67 1.63
N MET A 80 -2.54 -4.26 2.79
CA MET A 80 -1.96 -5.61 2.93
C MET A 80 -2.73 -6.64 2.10
N ARG A 81 -4.07 -6.68 2.23
CA ARG A 81 -4.92 -7.62 1.50
C ARG A 81 -4.81 -7.40 -0.02
N ALA A 82 -4.88 -6.16 -0.48
CA ALA A 82 -4.81 -5.82 -1.89
C ALA A 82 -3.44 -6.19 -2.51
N ILE A 83 -2.35 -5.87 -1.82
CA ILE A 83 -0.98 -6.17 -2.26
C ILE A 83 -0.76 -7.68 -2.33
N LYS A 84 -1.15 -8.43 -1.31
CA LYS A 84 -1.02 -9.89 -1.27
C LYS A 84 -1.80 -10.57 -2.41
N LEU A 85 -3.05 -10.15 -2.64
CA LEU A 85 -3.85 -10.68 -3.74
C LEU A 85 -3.21 -10.38 -5.10
N GLY A 86 -2.66 -9.17 -5.28
CA GLY A 86 -1.90 -8.82 -6.48
C GLY A 86 -0.67 -9.71 -6.68
N ALA A 87 0.11 -9.94 -5.62
CA ALA A 87 1.29 -10.79 -5.67
C ALA A 87 0.95 -12.26 -5.99
N LEU A 88 -0.10 -12.81 -5.37
CA LEU A 88 -0.60 -14.15 -5.67
C LEU A 88 -1.03 -14.28 -7.13
N ARG A 89 -1.78 -13.29 -7.64
CA ARG A 89 -2.22 -13.26 -9.04
C ARG A 89 -1.03 -13.26 -10.00
N ALA A 90 -0.03 -12.43 -9.74
CA ALA A 90 1.19 -12.36 -10.56
C ALA A 90 1.91 -13.72 -10.60
N ARG A 91 2.10 -14.37 -9.45
CA ARG A 91 2.73 -15.71 -9.36
C ARG A 91 1.95 -16.77 -10.12
N VAL A 92 0.61 -16.77 -10.04
CA VAL A 92 -0.24 -17.72 -10.77
C VAL A 92 -0.11 -17.53 -12.28
N LEU A 93 -0.10 -16.28 -12.75
CA LEU A 93 0.05 -15.98 -14.18
C LEU A 93 1.42 -16.36 -14.72
N GLN A 94 2.49 -16.14 -13.94
CA GLN A 94 3.85 -16.58 -14.27
C GLN A 94 3.92 -18.11 -14.39
N ARG A 95 3.37 -18.86 -13.41
CA ARG A 95 3.35 -20.33 -13.45
C ARG A 95 2.56 -20.91 -14.62
N ARG A 96 1.53 -20.21 -15.08
CA ARG A 96 0.71 -20.63 -16.23
C ARG A 96 1.33 -20.24 -17.59
N GLY A 97 2.50 -19.61 -17.62
CA GLY A 97 3.17 -19.19 -18.85
C GLY A 97 2.44 -18.08 -19.62
N ILE A 98 1.44 -17.45 -19.00
CA ILE A 98 0.63 -16.37 -19.60
C ILE A 98 1.43 -15.06 -19.61
N MET A 99 2.42 -14.94 -18.73
CA MET A 99 3.33 -13.80 -18.64
C MET A 99 4.75 -14.26 -19.02
N ARG A 100 5.04 -14.37 -20.32
CA ARG A 100 6.41 -14.51 -20.84
C ARG A 100 7.02 -13.10 -20.96
N PHE A 101 7.98 -12.76 -20.10
CA PHE A 101 8.87 -11.65 -20.42
C PHE A 101 9.76 -12.11 -21.59
N PRO A 102 9.82 -11.35 -22.70
CA PRO A 102 10.81 -11.62 -23.74
C PRO A 102 12.20 -11.27 -23.17
N GLY A 103 13.09 -12.26 -23.08
CA GLY A 103 14.51 -12.05 -22.82
C GLY A 103 14.98 -12.37 -21.40
N THR A 104 15.39 -13.61 -21.21
CA THR A 104 16.67 -13.96 -20.58
C THR A 104 17.35 -14.96 -21.51
#